data_AF-A0A450ZGA7-F1
#
_entry.id   AF-A0A450ZGA7-F1
#
_cell.length_a   1.000
_cell.length_b   1.000
_cell.length_c   1.000
_cell.angle_alpha   90.00
_cell.angle_beta   90.00
_cell.angle_gamma   90.00
#
_symmetry.space_group_name_H-M   'P 1'
#
loop_
_entity.id
_entity.type
_entity.pdbx_description
1 polymer ?
#
loop_
_entity_poly.entity_id
_entity_poly.type
_entity_poly.pdbx_seq_one_letter_code
_entity_poly.pdbx_strand_id
1 'polypeptide(L)'
;MNGERRAVSVLRVPTPDEEDQRRLNKERERLIKERGAHVVRIESLLVRIGIHMPIVRNFPEWLENVGDGLANEPGSDIEAELLWEYERLQLAARQLEELLQGQKRRVEEEDTKATERIMTSIQSKGIG
;
A
#
# COMPACT_ATOMS: atom_id res chain seq x y z
N MET A 1 -10.71 18.25 46.77
CA MET A 1 -9.98 17.05 46.31
C MET A 1 -11.00 15.94 46.08
N ASN A 2 -11.60 15.89 44.90
CA ASN A 2 -12.56 14.83 44.56
C ASN A 2 -11.85 13.85 43.63
N GLY A 3 -11.52 12.68 44.15
CA GLY A 3 -10.91 11.60 43.39
C GLY A 3 -11.93 10.99 42.43
N GLU A 4 -11.81 11.30 41.14
CA GLU A 4 -12.55 10.62 40.10
C GLU A 4 -12.06 9.18 40.01
N ARG A 5 -13.00 8.24 40.21
CA ARG A 5 -12.79 6.80 40.03
C ARG A 5 -12.41 6.55 38.58
N ARG A 6 -11.13 6.28 38.32
CA ARG A 6 -10.66 5.77 37.02
C ARG A 6 -11.36 4.42 36.75
N ALA A 7 -12.36 4.45 35.88
CA ALA A 7 -12.92 3.24 35.30
C ALA A 7 -11.82 2.59 34.44
N VAL A 8 -11.23 1.51 34.94
CA VAL A 8 -10.34 0.67 34.14
C VAL A 8 -11.24 -0.08 33.16
N SER A 9 -11.39 0.42 31.94
CA SER A 9 -11.99 -0.36 30.86
C SER A 9 -11.11 -1.61 30.69
N VAL A 10 -11.69 -2.79 30.90
CA VAL A 10 -11.00 -4.06 30.64
C VAL A 10 -10.59 -4.07 29.17
N LEU A 11 -9.31 -3.82 28.90
CA LEU A 11 -8.73 -3.91 27.56
C LEU A 11 -8.86 -5.36 27.11
N ARG A 12 -9.87 -5.67 26.30
CA ARG A 12 -9.99 -6.96 25.62
C ARG A 12 -8.74 -7.13 24.77
N VAL A 13 -7.90 -8.11 25.14
CA VAL A 13 -6.72 -8.46 24.37
C VAL A 13 -7.19 -8.90 22.98
N PRO A 14 -6.73 -8.24 21.90
CA PRO A 14 -7.11 -8.62 20.55
C PRO A 14 -6.72 -10.07 20.29
N THR A 15 -7.52 -10.78 19.50
CA THR A 15 -7.11 -12.11 19.02
C THR A 15 -5.88 -11.97 18.10
N PRO A 16 -5.09 -13.04 17.90
CA PRO A 16 -3.98 -13.02 16.94
C PRO A 16 -4.41 -12.55 15.54
N ASP A 17 -5.61 -12.91 15.10
CA ASP A 17 -6.18 -12.47 13.82
C ASP A 17 -6.52 -10.97 13.83
N GLU A 18 -7.10 -10.45 14.93
CA GLU A 18 -7.37 -9.02 15.07
C GLU A 18 -6.08 -8.19 15.09
N GLU A 19 -5.00 -8.69 15.71
CA GLU A 19 -3.69 -8.03 15.71
C GLU A 19 -2.98 -8.15 14.35
N ASP A 20 -3.09 -9.29 13.66
CA ASP A 20 -2.57 -9.47 12.30
C ASP A 20 -3.24 -8.49 11.32
N GLN A 21 -4.56 -8.32 11.41
CA GLN A 21 -5.29 -7.34 10.62
C GLN A 21 -4.84 -5.89 10.93
N ARG A 22 -4.61 -5.56 12.20
CA ARG A 22 -4.05 -4.25 12.58
C ARG A 22 -2.64 -4.05 12.03
N ARG A 23 -1.81 -5.09 12.03
CA ARG A 23 -0.47 -5.07 11.45
C ARG A 23 -0.52 -4.81 9.95
N LEU A 24 -1.38 -5.51 9.22
CA LEU A 24 -1.56 -5.32 7.78
C LEU A 24 -2.04 -3.90 7.44
N ASN A 25 -2.95 -3.32 8.24
CA ASN A 25 -3.41 -1.95 8.05
C ASN A 25 -2.28 -0.92 8.26
N LYS A 26 -1.49 -1.08 9.32
CA LYS A 26 -0.32 -0.22 9.57
C LYS A 26 0.72 -0.34 8.45
N GLU A 27 0.94 -1.55 7.96
CA GLU A 27 1.87 -1.79 6.85
C GLU A 27 1.39 -1.13 5.56
N ARG A 28 0.10 -1.27 5.23
CA ARG A 28 -0.52 -0.56 4.11
C ARG A 28 -0.34 0.95 4.23
N GLU A 29 -0.58 1.53 5.41
CA GLU A 29 -0.37 2.96 5.64
C GLU A 29 1.09 3.40 5.45
N ARG A 30 2.05 2.58 5.88
CA ARG A 30 3.48 2.83 5.67
C ARG A 30 3.82 2.82 4.19
N LEU A 31 3.38 1.80 3.46
CA LEU A 31 3.63 1.67 2.02
C LEU A 31 2.96 2.78 1.21
N ILE A 32 1.78 3.27 1.60
CA ILE A 32 1.15 4.43 0.95
C ILE A 32 2.03 5.68 1.10
N LYS A 33 2.57 5.91 2.31
CA LYS A 33 3.46 7.04 2.57
C LYS A 33 4.79 6.91 1.81
N GLU A 34 5.38 5.72 1.81
CA GLU A 34 6.61 5.40 1.07
C GLU A 34 6.43 5.62 -0.43
N ARG A 35 5.37 5.05 -1.03
CA ARG A 35 5.02 5.28 -2.43
C ARG A 35 4.89 6.77 -2.75
N GLY A 36 4.19 7.53 -1.88
CA GLY A 36 4.05 8.98 -2.05
C GLY A 36 5.39 9.71 -1.99
N ALA A 37 6.29 9.32 -1.07
CA ALA A 37 7.61 9.91 -0.95
C ALA A 37 8.47 9.66 -2.20
N HIS A 38 8.42 8.46 -2.79
CA HIS A 38 9.13 8.16 -4.04
C HIS A 38 8.60 8.98 -5.22
N VAL A 39 7.28 9.14 -5.35
CA VAL A 39 6.69 10.01 -6.39
C VAL A 39 7.24 11.44 -6.27
N VAL A 40 7.16 12.03 -5.07
CA VAL A 40 7.65 13.39 -4.81
C VAL A 40 9.16 13.51 -5.07
N ARG A 41 9.94 12.48 -4.73
CA ARG A 41 11.39 12.46 -4.97
C ARG A 41 11.71 12.46 -6.47
N ILE A 42 11.03 11.62 -7.25
CA ILE A 42 11.20 11.55 -8.71
C ILE A 42 10.78 12.87 -9.35
N GLU A 43 9.63 13.42 -8.99
CA GLU A 43 9.18 14.73 -9.48
C GLU A 43 10.21 15.82 -9.17
N SER A 44 10.76 15.83 -7.96
CA SER A 44 11.81 16.79 -7.56
C SER A 44 13.10 16.63 -8.35
N LEU A 45 13.48 15.41 -8.74
CA LEU A 45 14.64 15.14 -9.60
C LEU A 45 14.41 15.64 -11.03
N LEU A 46 13.23 15.39 -11.58
CA LEU A 46 12.85 15.87 -12.91
C LEU A 46 12.89 17.40 -12.97
N VAL A 47 12.35 18.09 -11.95
CA VAL A 47 12.40 19.56 -11.88
C VAL A 47 13.84 20.09 -11.87
N ARG A 48 14.78 19.40 -11.22
CA ARG A 48 16.20 19.81 -11.18
C ARG A 48 16.86 19.80 -12.55
N ILE A 49 16.41 18.95 -13.47
CA ILE A 49 16.90 18.87 -14.86
C ILE A 49 15.97 19.61 -15.84
N GLY A 50 15.05 20.45 -15.33
CA GLY A 50 14.18 21.30 -16.15
C GLY A 50 12.96 20.59 -16.74
N ILE A 51 12.61 19.41 -16.22
CA ILE A 51 11.52 18.58 -16.74
C ILE A 51 10.31 18.61 -15.79
N HIS A 52 9.14 18.92 -16.34
CA HIS A 52 7.88 18.97 -15.61
C HIS A 52 6.85 18.03 -16.25
N MET A 53 6.88 16.75 -15.89
CA MET A 53 5.92 15.78 -16.42
C MET A 53 5.59 14.66 -15.43
N PRO A 54 4.42 14.01 -15.57
CA PRO A 54 4.04 12.91 -14.70
C PRO A 54 4.91 11.67 -14.93
N ILE A 55 5.03 10.84 -13.89
CA ILE A 55 5.69 9.53 -13.96
C ILE A 55 4.88 8.60 -14.87
N VAL A 56 5.51 8.10 -15.93
CA VAL A 56 4.87 7.19 -16.91
C VAL A 56 5.17 5.72 -16.60
N ARG A 57 4.41 4.80 -17.23
CA ARG A 57 4.57 3.36 -17.03
C ARG A 57 5.94 2.82 -17.52
N ASN A 58 6.45 3.38 -18.61
CA ASN A 58 7.73 2.99 -19.21
C ASN A 58 8.76 4.08 -18.92
N PHE A 59 8.92 4.40 -17.63
CA PHE A 59 9.73 5.52 -17.19
C PHE A 59 11.22 5.38 -17.56
N PRO A 60 11.86 4.19 -17.42
CA PRO A 60 13.25 4.01 -17.85
C PRO A 60 13.43 4.27 -19.34
N GLU A 61 12.58 3.67 -20.19
CA GLU A 61 12.65 3.85 -21.64
C GLU A 61 12.37 5.31 -22.03
N TRP A 62 11.45 5.97 -21.33
CA TRP A 62 11.20 7.38 -21.54
C TRP A 62 12.42 8.23 -21.15
N LEU A 63 13.09 7.91 -20.04
CA LEU A 63 14.25 8.64 -19.54
C LEU A 63 15.43 8.56 -20.52
N GLU A 64 15.68 7.38 -21.11
CA GLU A 64 16.71 7.18 -22.15
C GLU A 64 16.47 8.07 -23.40
N ASN A 65 15.21 8.41 -23.69
CA ASN A 65 14.83 9.18 -24.88
C ASN A 65 14.66 10.67 -24.60
N VAL A 66 14.85 11.11 -23.36
CA VAL A 66 14.64 12.49 -22.95
C VAL A 66 15.98 13.19 -22.75
N GLY A 67 16.24 14.21 -23.58
CA GLY A 67 17.30 15.18 -23.31
C GLY A 67 16.93 16.03 -22.10
N ASP A 68 17.91 16.60 -21.40
CA ASP A 68 17.59 17.52 -20.32
C ASP A 68 16.80 18.75 -20.87
N GLY A 69 16.05 19.44 -20.00
CA GLY A 69 15.29 20.63 -20.40
C GLY A 69 16.15 21.83 -20.82
N LEU A 70 17.49 21.67 -20.83
CA LEU A 70 18.51 22.68 -21.09
C LEU A 70 19.46 22.31 -22.26
N ALA A 71 19.14 21.26 -23.02
CA ALA A 71 19.92 20.69 -24.12
C ALA A 71 21.31 20.09 -23.77
N ASN A 72 21.56 19.70 -22.52
CA ASN A 72 22.67 18.83 -22.12
C ASN A 72 22.18 17.40 -21.81
N GLU A 73 23.10 16.46 -21.74
CA GLU A 73 22.78 15.12 -21.21
C GLU A 73 22.56 15.26 -19.69
N PRO A 74 21.51 14.65 -19.11
CA PRO A 74 21.40 14.55 -17.66
C PRO A 74 22.70 13.93 -17.13
N GLY A 75 23.30 14.56 -16.12
CA GLY A 75 24.51 13.99 -15.50
C GLY A 75 24.23 12.56 -15.04
N SER A 76 25.14 11.62 -15.33
CA SER A 76 24.97 10.18 -15.11
C SER A 76 24.44 9.79 -13.72
N ASP A 77 24.77 10.60 -12.71
CA ASP A 77 24.36 10.35 -11.33
C ASP A 77 22.86 10.64 -11.08
N ILE A 78 22.30 11.66 -11.73
CA ILE A 78 20.86 12.00 -11.60
C ILE A 78 20.01 10.94 -12.30
N GLU A 79 20.46 10.47 -13.47
CA GLU A 79 19.78 9.41 -14.20
C GLU A 79 19.74 8.10 -13.39
N ALA A 80 20.89 7.70 -12.84
CA ALA A 80 20.96 6.53 -11.95
C ALA A 80 20.03 6.70 -10.73
N GLU A 81 20.01 7.89 -10.11
CA GLU A 81 19.15 8.15 -8.97
C GLU A 81 17.65 8.08 -9.34
N LEU A 82 17.25 8.60 -10.50
CA LEU A 82 15.89 8.50 -11.03
C LEU A 82 15.48 7.03 -11.24
N LEU A 83 16.36 6.21 -11.82
CA LEU A 83 16.11 4.79 -12.05
C LEU A 83 15.93 4.04 -10.73
N TRP A 84 16.82 4.24 -9.75
CA TRP A 84 16.70 3.58 -8.45
C TRP A 84 15.46 4.02 -7.66
N GLU A 85 15.10 5.30 -7.71
CA GLU A 85 13.87 5.77 -7.08
C GLU A 85 12.63 5.19 -7.75
N TYR A 86 12.66 5.05 -9.08
CA TYR A 86 11.58 4.42 -9.82
C TYR A 86 11.44 2.92 -9.48
N GLU A 87 12.53 2.19 -9.32
CA GLU A 87 12.52 0.80 -8.84
C GLU A 87 11.88 0.68 -7.44
N ARG A 88 12.24 1.58 -6.52
CA ARG A 88 11.65 1.64 -5.17
C ARG A 88 10.15 1.94 -5.22
N LEU A 89 9.75 2.89 -6.07
CA LEU A 89 8.34 3.20 -6.31
C LEU A 89 7.57 1.95 -6.78
N GLN A 90 8.12 1.22 -7.75
CA GLN A 90 7.48 0.01 -8.26
C GLN A 90 7.37 -1.08 -7.20
N LEU A 91 8.39 -1.25 -6.36
CA LEU A 91 8.35 -2.22 -5.26
C LEU A 91 7.24 -1.90 -4.28
N ALA A 92 7.14 -0.66 -3.80
CA ALA A 92 6.08 -0.23 -2.90
C ALA A 92 4.69 -0.38 -3.54
N ALA A 93 4.56 -0.10 -4.84
CA ALA A 93 3.31 -0.31 -5.58
C ALA A 93 2.90 -1.78 -5.66
N ARG A 94 3.84 -2.70 -5.97
CA ARG A 94 3.59 -4.15 -6.00
C ARG A 94 3.16 -4.68 -4.63
N GLN A 95 3.87 -4.29 -3.57
CA GLN A 95 3.52 -4.72 -2.21
C GLN A 95 2.13 -4.23 -1.78
N LEU A 96 1.74 -3.00 -2.16
CA LEU A 96 0.37 -2.52 -1.93
C LEU A 96 -0.67 -3.35 -2.69
N GLU A 97 -0.39 -3.72 -3.93
CA GLU A 97 -1.28 -4.56 -4.72
C GLU A 97 -1.42 -5.96 -4.08
N GLU A 98 -0.32 -6.58 -3.67
CA GLU A 98 -0.32 -7.88 -2.98
C GLU A 98 -1.15 -7.83 -1.69
N LEU A 99 -1.01 -6.76 -0.89
CA LEU A 99 -1.83 -6.57 0.32
C LEU A 99 -3.32 -6.45 -0.02
N LEU A 100 -3.68 -5.68 -1.05
CA LEU A 100 -5.08 -5.53 -1.50
C LEU A 100 -5.67 -6.86 -1.99
N GLN A 101 -4.91 -7.63 -2.78
CA GLN A 101 -5.31 -8.95 -3.24
C GLN A 101 -5.44 -9.96 -2.09
N GLY A 102 -4.55 -9.88 -1.09
CA GLY A 102 -4.64 -10.66 0.14
C GLY A 102 -5.90 -10.36 0.95
N GLN A 103 -6.22 -9.08 1.12
CA GLN A 103 -7.46 -8.64 1.79
C GLN A 103 -8.71 -9.11 1.05
N LYS A 104 -8.75 -8.97 -0.29
CA LYS A 104 -9.88 -9.42 -1.11
C LYS A 104 -10.15 -10.92 -0.96
N ARG A 105 -9.11 -11.75 -1.04
CA ARG A 105 -9.23 -13.21 -0.85
C ARG A 105 -9.78 -13.58 0.52
N ARG A 106 -9.31 -12.94 1.59
CA ARG A 106 -9.81 -13.19 2.96
C ARG A 106 -11.31 -12.90 3.07
N VAL A 107 -11.77 -11.79 2.50
CA VAL A 107 -13.20 -11.42 2.49
C VAL A 107 -14.03 -12.45 1.71
N GLU A 108 -13.59 -12.85 0.51
CA GLU A 108 -14.28 -13.86 -0.31
C GLU A 108 -14.38 -15.22 0.41
N GLU A 109 -13.33 -15.64 1.13
CA GLU A 109 -13.33 -16.86 1.94
C GLU A 109 -14.27 -16.78 3.15
N GLU A 110 -14.33 -15.63 3.83
CA GLU A 110 -15.25 -15.40 4.95
C GLU A 110 -16.72 -15.42 4.50
N ASP A 111 -17.02 -14.78 3.36
CA ASP A 111 -18.37 -14.79 2.76
C ASP A 111 -18.81 -16.19 2.36
N THR A 112 -17.90 -16.99 1.78
CA THR A 112 -18.15 -18.39 1.43
C THR A 112 -18.48 -19.21 2.68
N LYS A 113 -17.66 -19.11 3.73
CA LYS A 113 -17.88 -19.82 5.01
C LYS A 113 -19.18 -19.39 5.68
N ALA A 114 -19.53 -18.11 5.63
CA ALA A 114 -20.80 -17.61 6.17
C ALA A 114 -22.00 -18.21 5.43
N THR A 115 -21.91 -18.29 4.10
CA THR A 115 -22.95 -18.86 3.24
C THR A 115 -23.17 -20.35 3.52
N GLU A 116 -22.10 -21.14 3.65
CA GLU A 116 -22.16 -22.57 3.99
C GLU A 116 -22.82 -22.83 5.36
N ARG A 117 -22.49 -22.01 6.36
CA ARG A 117 -23.10 -22.09 7.71
C ARG A 117 -24.61 -21.84 7.66
N ILE A 118 -25.05 -20.86 6.85
CA ILE A 118 -26.47 -20.56 6.67
C ILE A 118 -27.19 -21.75 6.03
N MET A 119 -26.64 -22.32 4.95
CA MET A 119 -27.22 -23.49 4.28
C MET A 119 -27.35 -24.69 5.23
N THR A 120 -26.31 -24.96 6.02
CA THR A 120 -26.30 -26.05 7.02
C THR A 120 -27.36 -25.85 8.11
N SER A 121 -27.59 -24.59 8.54
CA SER A 121 -28.65 -24.28 9.52
C SER A 121 -30.07 -24.42 8.96
N ILE A 122 -30.29 -24.16 7.67
CA ILE A 122 -31.58 -24.36 7.02
C ILE A 122 -31.92 -25.86 6.92
N GLN A 123 -30.96 -26.70 6.54
CA GLN A 123 -31.15 -28.15 6.43
C GLN A 123 -31.47 -28.82 7.77
N SER A 124 -30.93 -28.31 8.87
CA SER A 124 -31.17 -28.86 10.21
C SER A 124 -32.51 -28.44 10.83
N LYS A 125 -33.19 -27.40 10.31
CA LYS A 125 -34.50 -26.94 10.78
C LYS A 125 -35.70 -27.62 10.11
N GLY A 126 -35.48 -28.43 9.07
CA GLY A 126 -36.54 -29.12 8.31
C GLY A 126 -36.97 -30.48 8.87
N ILE A 127 -36.51 -30.87 10.06
CA ILE A 127 -36.86 -32.13 10.71
C ILE A 127 -37.76 -31.79 11.91
N GLY A 128 -39.07 -31.75 11.68
CA GLY A 128 -40.10 -31.47 12.70
C GLY A 128 -41.49 -31.76 12.18
#